data_AF-A0A967LZE7-F1
#
_entry.id   AF-A0A967LZE7-F1
#
_cell.length_a   1.000
_cell.length_b   1.000
_cell.length_c   1.000
_cell.angle_alpha   90.00
_cell.angle_beta   90.00
_cell.angle_gamma   90.00
#
_symmetry.space_group_name_H-M   'P 1'
#
loop_
_entity.id
_entity.type
_entity.pdbx_description
1 polymer ?
#
loop_
_entity_poly.entity_id
_entity_poly.type
_entity_poly.pdbx_seq_one_letter_code
_entity_poly.pdbx_strand_id
1 'polypeptide(L)' 'MDHFQCAKCGESFYFDLELEGMTAEPGEKMGLACPHCEHAWSYYRPEENEGEDTIH' A
#
# COMPACT_ATOMS: atom_id res chain seq x y z
N MET A 1 6.66 -5.50 4.03
CA MET A 1 5.84 -4.97 5.13
C MET A 1 5.83 -3.45 5.13
N ASP A 2 4.71 -2.89 4.68
CA ASP A 2 4.48 -1.47 4.49
C ASP A 2 3.66 -0.91 5.66
N HIS A 3 3.92 0.34 6.05
CA HIS A 3 3.23 0.99 7.16
C HIS A 3 2.18 1.97 6.62
N PHE A 4 0.93 1.78 7.04
CA PHE A 4 -0.21 2.60 6.64
C PHE A 4 -0.85 3.25 7.86
N GLN A 5 -1.33 4.48 7.67
CA GLN A 5 -2.16 5.17 8.65
C GLN A 5 -3.53 5.44 8.06
N CYS A 6 -4.58 5.03 8.77
CA CYS A 6 -5.94 5.32 8.33
C CYS A 6 -6.26 6.80 8.54
N ALA A 7 -6.63 7.50 7.46
CA ALA A 7 -7.05 8.90 7.55
C ALA A 7 -8.35 9.12 8.36
N LYS A 8 -9.18 8.08 8.51
CA LYS A 8 -10.47 8.18 9.22
C LYS A 8 -10.34 7.96 10.73
N CYS A 9 -9.68 6.89 11.16
CA CYS A 9 -9.53 6.58 12.59
C CYS A 9 -8.20 7.04 13.19
N GLY A 10 -7.20 7.36 12.35
CA GLY A 10 -5.86 7.76 12.80
C GLY A 10 -4.94 6.61 13.20
N GLU A 11 -5.45 5.38 13.22
CA GLU A 11 -4.67 4.19 13.59
C GLU A 11 -3.62 3.84 12.54
N SER A 12 -2.46 3.41 13.04
CA SER A 12 -1.32 2.94 12.28
C SER A 12 -1.26 1.42 12.31
N PHE A 13 -1.11 0.79 11.14
CA PHE A 13 -1.00 -0.65 11.02
C PHE A 13 -0.03 -1.03 9.91
N TYR A 14 0.45 -2.28 9.98
CA TYR A 14 1.35 -2.85 9.01
C TYR A 14 0.54 -3.73 8.06
N PHE A 15 0.77 -3.54 6.77
CA PHE A 15 0.15 -4.33 5.73
C PHE A 15 1.27 -5.04 4.99
N ASP A 16 1.12 -6.35 4.81
CA ASP A 16 2.09 -7.13 4.06
C ASP A 16 1.41 -7.65 2.80
N LEU A 17 1.60 -6.90 1.72
CA LEU A 17 0.93 -7.12 0.44
C LEU A 17 1.22 -8.51 -0.12
N GLU A 18 2.43 -9.03 0.10
CA GLU A 18 2.83 -10.37 -0.31
C GLU A 18 2.09 -11.45 0.52
N LEU A 19 2.05 -11.32 1.85
CA LEU A 19 1.35 -12.27 2.72
C LEU A 19 -0.16 -12.28 2.51
N GLU A 20 -0.76 -11.14 2.19
CA GLU A 20 -2.20 -11.03 1.94
C GLU A 20 -2.61 -11.45 0.53
N GLY A 21 -1.66 -11.89 -0.31
CA GLY A 21 -1.93 -12.27 -1.68
C GLY A 21 -2.42 -11.08 -2.53
N MET A 22 -2.17 -9.85 -2.06
CA MET A 22 -2.46 -8.62 -2.78
C MET A 22 -1.33 -8.35 -3.77
N THR A 23 -1.20 -9.23 -4.76
CA THR A 23 -0.27 -9.08 -5.87
C THR A 23 -0.85 -8.10 -6.87
N ALA A 24 -0.85 -6.80 -6.54
CA ALA A 24 -1.12 -5.79 -7.56
C ALA A 24 0.07 -5.72 -8.51
N GLU A 25 -0.20 -5.71 -9.80
CA GLU A 25 0.84 -5.43 -10.79
C GLU A 25 1.39 -4.01 -10.59
N PRO A 26 2.68 -3.75 -10.90
CA PRO A 26 3.20 -2.40 -10.91
C PRO A 26 2.35 -1.52 -11.83
N GLY A 27 1.93 -0.35 -11.34
CA GLY A 27 1.00 0.53 -12.04
C GLY A 27 -0.48 0.22 -11.78
N GLU A 28 -0.79 -0.78 -10.95
CA GLU A 28 -2.15 -1.14 -10.59
C GLU A 28 -2.60 -0.50 -9.27
N LYS A 29 -3.91 -0.26 -9.17
CA LYS A 29 -4.58 0.34 -8.02
C LYS A 29 -5.37 -0.73 -7.28
N MET A 30 -4.99 -1.00 -6.05
CA MET A 30 -5.65 -1.96 -5.17
C MET A 30 -6.51 -1.26 -4.11
N GLY A 31 -7.55 -1.94 -3.64
CA GLY A 31 -8.35 -1.50 -2.50
C GLY A 31 -7.75 -2.03 -1.20
N LEU A 32 -7.38 -1.15 -0.29
CA LEU A 32 -6.96 -1.50 1.07
C LEU A 32 -8.04 -1.08 2.06
N ALA A 33 -8.37 -1.99 2.98
CA ALA A 33 -9.34 -1.73 4.05
C ALA A 33 -8.62 -1.61 5.39
N CYS A 34 -9.08 -0.69 6.23
CA CYS A 34 -8.55 -0.54 7.57
C CYS A 34 -9.03 -1.71 8.44
N PRO A 35 -8.13 -2.43 9.14
CA PRO A 35 -8.56 -3.52 10.02
C PRO A 35 -9.32 -3.02 11.26
N HIS A 36 -9.20 -1.73 11.59
CA HIS A 36 -9.81 -1.12 12.77
C HIS A 36 -11.13 -0.38 12.47
N CYS A 37 -11.48 -0.14 11.21
CA CYS A 37 -12.74 0.51 10.84
C CYS A 37 -13.20 0.13 9.42
N GLU A 38 -14.47 0.37 9.09
CA GLU A 38 -15.03 0.07 7.76
C GLU A 38 -14.53 1.00 6.63
N HIS A 39 -13.45 1.74 6.84
CA HIS A 39 -12.89 2.63 5.83
C HIS A 39 -11.93 1.87 4.92
N ALA A 40 -12.17 1.98 3.62
CA ALA A 40 -11.25 1.53 2.60
C ALA A 40 -10.75 2.72 1.78
N TRP A 41 -9.48 2.65 1.38
CA TRP A 41 -8.87 3.56 0.43
C TRP A 41 -8.28 2.77 -0.72
N SER A 42 -7.89 3.48 -1.76
CA SER A 42 -7.17 2.86 -2.84
C SER A 42 -5.68 3.16 -2.71
N TYR A 43 -4.88 2.11 -2.77
CA TYR A 43 -3.43 2.20 -2.80
C TYR A 43 -2.95 1.96 -4.23
N TYR A 44 -2.05 2.81 -4.70
CA TYR A 44 -1.40 2.65 -5.99
C TYR A 44 -0.03 2.03 -5.74
N ARG A 45 0.24 0.86 -6.34
CA ARG A 45 1.59 0.30 -6.32
C ARG A 45 2.40 1.04 -7.39
N PRO A 46 3.42 1.85 -6.99
CA PRO A 46 4.26 2.50 -7.98
C PRO A 46 4.91 1.45 -8.87
N GLU A 47 5.10 1.79 -10.14
CA GLU A 47 5.87 0.96 -11.05
C GLU A 47 7.28 0.86 -10.51
N GLU A 48 7.69 -0.36 -10.16
CA GLU A 48 9.04 -0.65 -9.69
C GLU A 48 9.95 -0.46 -10.91
N ASN A 49 10.46 0.74 -11.11
CA ASN A 49 11.52 0.97 -12.08
C ASN A 49 12.73 0.23 -11.53
N GLU A 50 13.06 -0.92 -12.11
CA GLU A 50 14.35 -1.57 -11.95
C GLU A 50 15.44 -0.64 -12.49
N GLY A 51 15.90 0.29 -11.64
CA GLY A 51 17.07 1.13 -11.84
C GLY A 51 16.76 2.56 -12.27
N GLU A 52 16.90 3.51 -11.33
CA GLU A 52 17.94 4.54 -11.45
C GLU A 52 18.19 5.17 -10.06
N ASP A 53 19.30 4.76 -9.45
CA ASP A 53 20.00 5.60 -8.49
C ASP A 53 20.56 6.79 -9.29
N THR A 54 19.87 7.92 -9.26
CA THR A 54 20.41 9.18 -9.76
C THR A 54 20.31 10.20 -8.65
N ILE A 55 21.36 10.20 -7.83
CA ILE A 55 21.86 11.41 -7.18
C ILE A 55 22.04 12.48 -8.27
N HIS A 56 21.27 13.57 -8.19
CA HIS A 56 21.71 14.88 -8.67
C HIS A 56 21.01 16.02 -7.93
#